data_AF-A0A2J6VSG2-F1
#
_entry.id   AF-A0A2J6VSG2-F1
#
_cell.length_a   1.000
_cell.length_b   1.000
_cell.length_c   1.000
_cell.angle_alpha   90.00
_cell.angle_beta   90.00
_cell.angle_gamma   90.00
#
_symmetry.space_group_name_H-M   'P 1'
#
loop_
_entity.id
_entity.type
_entity.pdbx_description
1 polymer ?
#
loop_
_entity_poly.entity_id
_entity_poly.type
_entity_poly.pdbx_seq_one_letter_code
_entity_poly.pdbx_strand_id
1 'polypeptide(L)'
;MRLHTFIKTALVAVLFISYHLNGFSSDLNPVQCQIKNNNLMLTVNNSMVSSFTVSTRTDSSFKQNTSSGTTKLILNINQFPAVIKFHPNKGVWKIHKDCKINQIKNKTP
;
A
#
# COMPACT_ATOMS: atom_id res chain seq x y z
N MET A 1 -13.03 -36.16 47.32
CA MET A 1 -12.58 -36.01 45.92
C MET A 1 -12.46 -34.52 45.63
N ARG A 2 -11.26 -33.94 45.64
CA ARG A 2 -11.04 -32.50 45.38
C ARG A 2 -10.38 -32.36 44.01
N LEU A 3 -11.10 -31.78 43.06
CA LEU A 3 -10.61 -31.56 41.70
C LEU A 3 -9.78 -30.26 41.68
N HIS A 4 -8.46 -30.39 41.60
CA HIS A 4 -7.56 -29.25 41.38
C HIS A 4 -7.57 -28.90 39.88
N THR A 5 -8.30 -27.85 39.51
CA THR A 5 -8.31 -27.32 38.15
C THR A 5 -7.04 -26.49 37.93
N PHE A 6 -6.02 -27.07 37.29
CA PHE A 6 -4.84 -26.34 36.83
C PHE A 6 -5.18 -25.54 35.57
N ILE A 7 -5.41 -24.24 35.73
CA ILE A 7 -5.54 -23.31 34.60
C ILE A 7 -4.13 -23.01 34.09
N LYS A 8 -3.76 -23.67 32.99
CA LYS A 8 -2.50 -23.45 32.28
C LYS A 8 -2.65 -22.20 31.41
N THR A 9 -2.29 -21.03 31.93
CA THR A 9 -2.25 -19.80 31.14
C THR A 9 -1.05 -19.85 30.18
N ALA A 10 -1.33 -20.01 28.89
CA ALA A 10 -0.31 -19.94 27.85
C ALA A 10 0.01 -18.46 27.56
N LEU A 11 1.17 -18.00 27.99
CA LEU A 11 1.69 -16.67 27.68
C LEU A 11 2.22 -16.69 26.24
N VAL A 12 1.49 -16.08 25.30
CA VAL A 12 1.97 -15.91 23.91
C VAL A 12 2.77 -14.61 23.84
N ALA A 13 4.09 -14.73 23.86
CA ALA A 13 4.98 -13.60 23.59
C ALA A 13 5.09 -13.37 22.08
N VAL A 14 4.51 -12.28 21.58
CA VAL A 14 4.68 -11.85 20.19
C VAL A 14 5.98 -11.05 20.10
N LEU A 15 7.01 -11.66 19.51
CA LEU A 15 8.27 -10.98 19.21
C LEU A 15 8.05 -10.01 18.05
N PHE A 16 7.96 -8.70 18.36
CA PHE A 16 8.02 -7.65 17.35
C PHE A 16 9.48 -7.46 16.91
N ILE A 17 9.90 -8.20 15.90
CA ILE A 17 11.21 -7.99 15.27
C ILE A 17 11.10 -6.70 14.44
N SER A 18 11.56 -5.60 15.04
CA SER A 18 11.63 -4.30 14.38
C SER A 18 12.84 -4.29 13.44
N TYR A 19 12.64 -4.69 12.18
CA TYR A 19 13.65 -4.45 11.16
C TYR A 19 13.68 -2.95 10.84
N HIS A 20 14.72 -2.25 11.32
CA HIS A 20 15.08 -0.93 10.79
C HIS A 20 15.59 -1.14 9.35
N LEU A 21 14.67 -1.12 8.39
CA LEU A 21 14.98 -1.06 6.96
C LEU A 21 15.57 0.32 6.66
N ASN A 22 16.85 0.50 6.96
CA ASN A 22 17.68 1.52 6.36
C ASN A 22 17.87 1.16 4.89
N GLY A 23 17.00 1.67 4.03
CA GLY A 23 17.11 1.51 2.59
C GLY A 23 15.94 2.16 1.89
N PHE A 24 16.23 2.98 0.89
CA PHE A 24 15.29 3.75 0.05
C PHE A 24 14.88 5.13 0.59
N SER A 25 15.88 5.92 1.01
CA SER A 25 15.87 7.36 0.71
C SER A 25 16.35 7.55 -0.73
N SER A 26 15.51 7.27 -1.72
CA SER A 26 15.78 7.63 -3.11
C SER A 26 14.45 7.83 -3.83
N ASP A 27 14.21 9.08 -4.22
CA ASP A 27 13.01 9.68 -4.83
C ASP A 27 11.77 9.81 -3.94
N LEU A 28 11.53 11.05 -3.50
CA LEU A 28 10.44 11.56 -2.64
C LEU A 28 9.01 11.37 -3.19
N ASN A 29 8.82 10.59 -4.25
CA ASN A 29 7.51 10.32 -4.82
C ASN A 29 6.81 9.18 -4.06
N PRO A 30 5.62 9.40 -3.48
CA PRO A 30 4.93 8.39 -2.66
C PRO A 30 4.40 7.21 -3.48
N VAL A 31 4.47 7.28 -4.81
CA VAL A 31 4.04 6.24 -5.73
C VAL A 31 5.18 5.97 -6.71
N GLN A 32 5.56 4.70 -6.83
CA GLN A 32 6.52 4.19 -7.81
C GLN A 32 5.88 3.06 -8.62
N CYS A 33 6.41 2.84 -9.83
CA CYS A 33 5.87 1.86 -10.78
C CYS A 33 7.01 1.09 -11.43
N GLN A 34 6.88 -0.23 -11.50
CA GLN A 34 7.81 -1.11 -12.22
C GLN A 34 7.06 -2.15 -13.05
N ILE A 35 7.53 -2.43 -14.26
CA ILE A 35 7.03 -3.52 -15.10
C ILE A 35 7.85 -4.78 -14.81
N LYS A 36 7.19 -5.90 -14.48
CA LYS A 36 7.81 -7.21 -14.26
C LYS A 36 6.93 -8.32 -14.84
N ASN A 37 7.45 -9.09 -15.79
CA ASN A 37 6.77 -10.25 -16.39
C ASN A 37 5.31 -9.96 -16.81
N ASN A 38 5.09 -8.92 -17.61
CA ASN A 38 3.78 -8.43 -18.07
C ASN A 38 2.79 -7.98 -16.96
N ASN A 39 3.24 -7.92 -15.71
CA ASN A 39 2.52 -7.29 -14.63
C ASN A 39 3.16 -5.96 -14.30
N LEU A 40 2.37 -5.08 -13.72
CA LEU A 40 2.82 -3.79 -13.25
C LEU A 40 2.73 -3.78 -11.73
N MET A 41 3.87 -3.58 -11.10
CA MET A 41 4.03 -3.48 -9.66
C MET A 41 4.02 -2.01 -9.25
N LEU A 42 3.01 -1.63 -8.47
CA LEU A 42 2.89 -0.32 -7.85
C LEU A 42 3.45 -0.41 -6.44
N THR A 43 4.44 0.43 -6.14
CA THR A 43 4.95 0.60 -4.78
C THR A 43 4.44 1.92 -4.24
N VAL A 44 3.76 1.86 -3.11
CA VAL A 44 3.19 3.00 -2.41
C VAL A 44 3.92 3.16 -1.09
N ASN A 45 4.56 4.30 -0.87
CA ASN A 45 5.26 4.61 0.37
C ASN A 45 4.50 5.68 1.14
N ASN A 46 4.09 5.36 2.36
CA ASN A 46 3.36 6.26 3.25
C ASN A 46 4.10 6.40 4.58
N SER A 47 4.50 7.62 4.93
CA SER A 47 5.15 7.91 6.22
C SER A 47 4.18 7.96 7.40
N MET A 48 2.87 8.00 7.15
CA MET A 48 1.83 8.15 8.17
C MET A 48 0.69 7.13 7.97
N VAL A 49 -0.07 6.89 9.04
CA VAL A 49 -1.33 6.13 8.96
C VAL A 49 -2.25 6.82 7.95
N SER A 50 -2.65 6.07 6.93
CA SER A 50 -3.43 6.59 5.81
C SER A 50 -4.21 5.46 5.15
N SER A 51 -5.09 5.80 4.22
CA SER A 51 -5.65 4.81 3.31
C SER A 51 -5.47 5.28 1.89
N PHE A 52 -5.50 4.34 0.95
CA PHE A 52 -5.56 4.66 -0.46
C PHE A 52 -6.61 3.83 -1.17
N THR A 53 -7.17 4.43 -2.21
CA THR A 53 -8.05 3.75 -3.15
C THR A 53 -7.34 3.62 -4.48
N VAL A 54 -7.34 2.43 -5.06
CA VAL A 54 -6.88 2.18 -6.43
C VAL A 54 -8.09 1.85 -7.29
N SER A 55 -8.27 2.60 -8.36
CA SER A 55 -9.32 2.36 -9.36
C SER A 55 -8.68 2.05 -10.71
N THR A 56 -9.11 0.98 -11.35
CA THR A 56 -8.57 0.51 -12.65
C THR A 56 -9.44 0.99 -13.80
N ARG A 57 -8.97 0.84 -15.04
CA ARG A 57 -9.79 1.12 -16.24
C ARG A 57 -10.97 0.15 -16.43
N THR A 58 -11.02 -0.94 -15.66
CA THR A 58 -12.08 -1.95 -15.70
C THR A 58 -13.14 -1.70 -14.63
N ASP A 59 -13.19 -0.46 -14.11
CA ASP A 59 -14.07 -0.04 -13.01
C ASP A 59 -13.91 -0.84 -11.71
N SER A 60 -12.81 -1.60 -11.60
CA SER A 60 -12.48 -2.31 -10.37
C SER A 60 -11.86 -1.32 -9.38
N SER A 61 -12.31 -1.38 -8.14
CA SER A 61 -11.84 -0.49 -7.08
C SER A 61 -11.41 -1.30 -5.87
N PHE A 62 -10.26 -0.93 -5.30
CA PHE A 62 -9.69 -1.55 -4.12
C PHE A 62 -9.28 -0.47 -3.12
N LYS A 63 -9.68 -0.64 -1.86
CA LYS A 63 -9.32 0.26 -0.76
C LYS A 63 -8.43 -0.47 0.23
N GLN A 64 -7.30 0.13 0.58
CA GLN A 64 -6.36 -0.38 1.57
C GLN A 64 -6.14 0.65 2.67
N ASN A 65 -6.26 0.20 3.92
CA ASN A 65 -5.78 0.94 5.07
C ASN A 65 -4.31 0.59 5.31
N THR A 66 -3.47 1.58 5.62
CA THR A 66 -2.04 1.42 5.87
C THR A 66 -1.67 2.11 7.17
N SER A 67 -0.88 1.44 8.02
CA SER A 67 -0.43 1.97 9.30
C SER A 67 0.95 2.61 9.19
N SER A 68 1.23 3.32 8.09
CA SER A 68 2.57 3.68 7.57
C SER A 68 3.34 2.51 6.93
N GLY A 69 4.43 2.82 6.23
CA GLY A 69 5.31 1.87 5.56
C GLY A 69 5.10 1.77 4.04
N THR A 70 5.61 0.68 3.46
CA THR A 70 5.55 0.42 2.01
C THR A 70 4.53 -0.66 1.69
N THR A 71 3.61 -0.36 0.77
CA THR A 71 2.66 -1.32 0.20
C THR A 71 3.01 -1.61 -1.24
N LYS A 72 3.00 -2.89 -1.64
CA LYS A 72 3.19 -3.32 -3.04
C LYS A 72 1.90 -3.90 -3.57
N LEU A 73 1.46 -3.43 -4.72
CA LEU A 73 0.30 -3.94 -5.45
C LEU A 73 0.77 -4.45 -6.80
N ILE A 74 0.38 -5.67 -7.15
CA ILE A 74 0.67 -6.24 -8.46
C ILE A 74 -0.66 -6.30 -9.21
N LEU A 75 -0.72 -5.56 -10.31
CA LEU A 75 -1.91 -5.50 -11.17
C LEU A 75 -1.56 -5.99 -12.56
N ASN A 76 -2.54 -6.60 -13.23
CA ASN A 76 -2.38 -6.99 -14.62
C ASN A 76 -2.25 -5.72 -15.47
N ILE A 77 -1.34 -5.70 -16.47
CA ILE A 77 -1.14 -4.52 -17.33
C ILE A 77 -2.44 -4.08 -18.05
N ASN A 78 -3.38 -5.01 -18.27
CA ASN A 78 -4.69 -4.72 -18.85
C ASN A 78 -5.65 -4.00 -17.91
N GLN A 79 -5.29 -3.79 -16.64
CA GLN A 79 -6.08 -2.98 -15.69
C GLN A 79 -5.69 -1.49 -15.72
N PHE A 80 -4.64 -1.13 -16.47
CA PHE A 80 -4.17 0.25 -16.59
C PHE A 80 -4.84 1.00 -17.76
N PRO A 81 -5.01 2.34 -17.68
CA PRO A 81 -4.50 3.21 -16.61
C PRO A 81 -5.23 3.01 -15.28
N ALA A 82 -4.49 3.11 -14.18
CA ALA A 82 -5.01 3.04 -12.82
C ALA A 82 -4.88 4.40 -12.14
N VAL A 83 -5.80 4.72 -11.24
CA VAL A 83 -5.82 5.94 -10.44
C VAL A 83 -5.65 5.57 -8.98
N ILE A 84 -4.65 6.16 -8.32
CA ILE A 84 -4.43 6.04 -6.88
C ILE A 84 -4.83 7.34 -6.23
N LYS A 85 -5.69 7.28 -5.22
CA LYS A 85 -6.09 8.41 -4.37
C LYS A 85 -5.72 8.12 -2.93
N PHE A 86 -4.87 8.96 -2.33
CA PHE A 86 -4.61 8.89 -0.88
C PHE A 86 -5.72 9.56 -0.08
N HIS A 87 -5.87 9.12 1.16
CA HIS A 87 -6.79 9.64 2.15
C HIS A 87 -6.08 9.68 3.51
N PRO A 88 -6.18 10.78 4.29
CA PRO A 88 -6.95 11.99 3.99
C PRO A 88 -6.25 12.94 2.98
N ASN A 89 -4.97 12.73 2.70
CA ASN A 89 -4.17 13.63 1.86
C ASN A 89 -4.57 13.59 0.37
N LYS A 90 -4.89 14.76 -0.19
CA LYS A 90 -5.53 14.99 -1.51
C LYS A 90 -4.71 14.61 -2.75
N GLY A 91 -3.61 13.88 -2.60
CA GLY A 91 -2.84 13.46 -3.76
C GLY A 91 -3.62 12.45 -4.60
N VAL A 92 -3.66 12.67 -5.91
CA VAL A 92 -4.21 11.72 -6.88
C VAL A 92 -3.15 11.48 -7.93
N TRP A 93 -2.86 10.22 -8.25
CA TRP A 93 -1.90 9.83 -9.28
C TRP A 93 -2.57 8.95 -10.30
N LYS A 94 -2.34 9.23 -11.57
CA LYS A 94 -2.70 8.35 -12.67
C LYS A 94 -1.45 7.64 -13.15
N ILE A 95 -1.52 6.31 -13.17
CA ILE A 95 -0.45 5.43 -13.63
C ILE A 95 -0.88 4.82 -14.95
N HIS A 96 -0.04 4.90 -15.96
CA HIS A 96 -0.28 4.36 -17.29
C HIS A 96 0.41 3.00 -17.47
N LYS A 97 0.07 2.32 -18.57
CA LYS A 97 0.60 0.97 -18.89
C LYS A 97 2.12 0.94 -19.07
N ASP A 98 2.71 2.06 -19.47
CA ASP A 98 4.15 2.29 -19.65
C ASP A 98 4.85 2.71 -18.35
N CYS A 99 4.18 2.56 -17.19
CA CYS A 99 4.63 3.05 -15.89
C CYS A 99 4.83 4.57 -15.79
N LYS A 100 4.31 5.36 -16.74
CA LYS A 100 4.28 6.81 -16.57
C LYS A 100 3.33 7.19 -15.45
N ILE A 101 3.84 7.92 -14.46
CA ILE A 101 3.08 8.41 -13.31
C ILE A 101 2.86 9.91 -13.47
N ASN A 102 1.58 10.31 -13.49
CA ASN A 102 1.19 11.73 -13.50
C ASN A 102 0.44 12.04 -12.22
N GLN A 103 0.91 13.03 -11.45
CA GLN A 103 0.12 13.57 -10.35
C GLN A 103 -0.99 14.46 -10.92
N ILE A 104 -2.25 14.13 -10.64
CA ILE A 104 -3.40 14.96 -10.95
C ILE A 104 -3.47 16.03 -9.86
N LYS A 105 -3.05 17.25 -10.19
CA LYS A 105 -3.29 18.40 -9.31
C LYS A 105 -4.80 18.58 -9.20
N ASN A 106 -5.35 18.43 -7.99
CA ASN A 106 -6.71 18.90 -7.74
C ASN A 106 -6.71 20.40 -8.02
N LYS A 107 -7.40 20.84 -9.08
CA LYS A 107 -7.80 22.24 -9.17
C LYS A 107 -8.66 22.49 -7.93
N THR A 108 -8.19 23.35 -7.04
CA THR A 108 -9.03 23.92 -6.00
C THR A 108 -10.25 24.53 -6.71
N PRO A 109 -11.49 24.21 -6.29
CA PRO A 109 -12.67 24.91 -6.81
C PRO A 109 -12.58 26.41 -6.51
#